data_AF-A0A415QP37-F1
#
_entry.id   AF-A0A415QP37-F1
#
_cell.length_a   1.000
_cell.length_b   1.000
_cell.length_c   1.000
_cell.angle_alpha   90.00
_cell.angle_beta   90.00
_cell.angle_gamma   90.00
#
_symmetry.space_group_name_H-M   'P 1'
#
loop_
_entity.id
_entity.type
_entity.pdbx_description
1 polymer ?
#
loop_
_entity_poly.entity_id
_entity_poly.type
_entity_poly.pdbx_seq_one_letter_code
_entity_poly.pdbx_strand_id
1 'polypeptide(L)'
;MINGYARMKGYWEDSKGGLSTYTFVKDKIWTGVYNAHLIRWKSNTLHQNEYYERNPYVDVDKFVCRLMGFSTINFEESYDVTEDKINYRITRELNTITLTLLNVKTLILPQGSITVHDYKTGDYREMNICAILTEDNPDFSINLEKIINPNEFCVISILSKKYYCPLFSQQTII
;
A
#
# COMPACT_ATOMS: atom_id res chain seq x y z
N MET A 1 -5.51 -33.51 1.71
CA MET A 1 -4.49 -32.56 1.19
C MET A 1 -3.37 -33.34 0.52
N ILE A 2 -3.15 -33.12 -0.79
CA ILE A 2 -2.12 -33.78 -1.62
C ILE A 2 -0.71 -33.69 -0.99
N ASN A 3 -0.38 -32.55 -0.37
CA ASN A 3 0.94 -32.32 0.23
C ASN A 3 1.23 -33.18 1.46
N GLY A 4 0.21 -33.62 2.21
CA GLY A 4 0.40 -34.49 3.37
C GLY A 4 0.75 -35.93 2.97
N TYR A 5 0.12 -36.43 1.90
CA TYR A 5 0.35 -37.77 1.37
C TYR A 5 1.73 -37.91 0.72
N ALA A 6 2.15 -36.90 -0.06
CA ALA A 6 3.47 -36.90 -0.71
C ALA A 6 4.64 -36.91 0.30
N ARG A 7 4.49 -36.17 1.41
CA ARG A 7 5.46 -36.17 2.53
C ARG A 7 5.53 -37.52 3.23
N MET A 8 4.37 -38.12 3.54
CA MET A 8 4.29 -39.40 4.24
C MET A 8 4.90 -40.56 3.43
N LYS A 9 4.89 -40.44 2.09
CA LYS A 9 5.45 -41.46 1.18
C LYS A 9 6.90 -41.17 0.75
N GLY A 10 7.52 -40.12 1.27
CA GLY A 10 8.92 -39.78 0.95
C GLY A 10 9.13 -39.35 -0.51
N TYR A 11 8.07 -38.93 -1.21
CA TYR A 11 8.19 -38.51 -2.61
C TYR A 11 8.85 -37.14 -2.77
N TRP A 12 8.87 -36.32 -1.72
CA TRP A 12 9.54 -35.02 -1.68
C TRP A 12 10.46 -34.95 -0.45
N GLU A 13 11.71 -34.54 -0.67
CA GLU A 13 12.64 -34.15 0.40
C GLU A 13 12.26 -32.77 0.95
N ASP A 14 12.49 -32.54 2.25
CA ASP A 14 12.21 -31.27 2.91
C ASP A 14 13.15 -30.17 2.38
N SER A 15 12.72 -29.48 1.33
CA SER A 15 13.44 -28.35 0.74
C SER A 15 13.30 -27.06 1.54
N LYS A 16 12.44 -27.05 2.57
CA LYS A 16 12.28 -25.92 3.50
C LYS A 16 13.13 -26.18 4.73
N GLY A 17 14.31 -25.56 4.79
CA GLY A 17 15.09 -25.52 6.03
C GLY A 17 14.22 -24.98 7.17
N GLY A 18 14.38 -25.52 8.39
CA GLY A 18 13.60 -25.10 9.56
C GLY A 18 13.77 -23.63 9.95
N LEU A 19 14.78 -22.96 9.39
CA LEU A 19 14.96 -21.51 9.50
C LEU A 19 14.22 -20.79 8.37
N SER A 20 13.26 -19.95 8.77
CA SER A 20 12.58 -19.06 7.84
C SER A 20 13.56 -18.03 7.28
N THR A 21 13.64 -17.97 5.94
CA THR A 21 14.41 -16.94 5.24
C THR A 21 13.82 -15.54 5.39
N TYR A 22 12.58 -15.42 5.87
CA TYR A 22 11.91 -14.15 6.17
C TYR A 22 12.74 -13.25 7.09
N THR A 23 13.39 -13.83 8.10
CA THR A 23 14.20 -13.08 9.06
C THR A 23 15.32 -12.27 8.40
N PHE A 24 15.86 -12.76 7.27
CA PHE A 24 16.94 -12.09 6.54
C PHE A 24 16.45 -11.02 5.56
N VAL A 25 15.15 -11.05 5.21
CA VAL A 25 14.60 -10.16 4.17
C VAL A 25 13.57 -9.17 4.70
N LYS A 26 13.04 -9.36 5.92
CA LYS A 26 11.97 -8.54 6.51
C LYS A 26 12.25 -7.03 6.44
N ASP A 27 13.50 -6.63 6.70
CA ASP A 27 13.91 -5.22 6.75
C ASP A 27 14.07 -4.62 5.33
N LYS A 28 13.98 -5.45 4.29
CA LYS A 28 14.08 -5.03 2.87
C LYS A 28 12.76 -5.14 2.12
N ILE A 29 11.72 -5.71 2.73
CA ILE A 29 10.43 -5.93 2.06
C ILE A 29 9.84 -4.59 1.63
N TRP A 30 9.82 -3.58 2.51
CA TRP A 30 9.24 -2.29 2.19
C TRP A 30 10.01 -1.53 1.11
N THR A 31 11.34 -1.62 1.10
CA THR A 31 12.15 -1.09 -0.01
C THR A 31 11.81 -1.78 -1.33
N GLY A 32 11.62 -3.11 -1.32
CA GLY A 32 11.19 -3.87 -2.48
C GLY A 32 9.80 -3.47 -2.98
N VAL A 33 8.85 -3.29 -2.06
CA VAL A 33 7.49 -2.81 -2.34
C VAL A 33 7.53 -1.42 -2.97
N TYR A 34 8.31 -0.48 -2.41
CA TYR A 34 8.48 0.86 -2.97
C TYR A 34 9.02 0.82 -4.40
N ASN A 35 10.10 0.07 -4.63
CA ASN A 35 10.72 -0.04 -5.95
C ASN A 35 9.77 -0.66 -6.97
N ALA A 36 9.05 -1.73 -6.60
CA ALA A 36 8.06 -2.35 -7.47
C ALA A 36 6.90 -1.39 -7.79
N HIS A 37 6.45 -0.61 -6.81
CA HIS A 37 5.42 0.42 -7.00
C HIS A 37 5.87 1.51 -7.99
N LEU A 38 7.11 2.00 -7.86
CA LEU A 38 7.71 2.98 -8.77
C LEU A 38 7.85 2.43 -10.20
N ILE A 39 8.30 1.18 -10.33
CA ILE A 39 8.42 0.50 -11.63
C ILE A 39 7.04 0.37 -12.29
N ARG A 40 6.00 -0.02 -11.55
CA ARG A 40 4.63 -0.03 -12.08
C ARG A 40 4.22 1.32 -12.61
N TRP A 41 4.38 2.37 -11.81
CA TRP A 41 3.98 3.71 -12.21
C TRP A 41 4.71 4.13 -13.49
N LYS A 42 6.04 3.98 -13.54
CA LYS A 42 6.83 4.27 -14.75
C LYS A 42 6.30 3.48 -15.96
N SER A 43 6.04 2.19 -15.77
CA SER A 43 5.50 1.32 -16.82
C SER A 43 4.11 1.73 -17.30
N ASN A 44 3.26 2.28 -16.42
CA ASN A 44 1.90 2.69 -16.75
C ASN A 44 1.83 4.06 -17.41
N THR A 45 2.68 5.00 -16.97
CA THR A 45 2.61 6.42 -17.35
C THR A 45 3.60 6.80 -18.46
N LEU A 46 4.82 6.24 -18.47
CA LEU A 46 5.88 6.66 -19.40
C LEU A 46 5.93 5.82 -20.68
N HIS A 47 5.41 4.59 -20.66
CA HIS A 47 5.45 3.70 -21.82
C HIS A 47 4.12 3.72 -22.60
N GLN A 48 4.20 4.03 -23.89
CA GLN A 48 3.06 4.00 -24.81
C GLN A 48 2.76 2.59 -25.37
N ASN A 49 3.62 1.60 -25.08
CA ASN A 49 3.48 0.26 -25.60
C ASN A 49 2.19 -0.42 -25.08
N GLU A 50 1.70 -1.37 -25.86
CA GLU A 50 0.55 -2.18 -25.49
C GLU A 50 0.80 -2.95 -24.19
N TYR A 51 -0.26 -3.23 -23.43
CA TYR A 51 -0.16 -3.78 -22.07
C TYR A 51 0.69 -5.07 -21.99
N TYR A 52 0.64 -5.92 -23.00
CA TYR A 52 1.39 -7.19 -23.05
C TYR A 52 2.89 -7.01 -23.37
N GLU A 53 3.31 -5.84 -23.84
CA GLU A 53 4.73 -5.50 -24.05
C GLU A 53 5.34 -4.77 -22.85
N ARG A 54 4.53 -4.45 -21.84
CA ARG A 54 4.97 -3.82 -20.60
C ARG A 54 5.62 -4.85 -19.68
N ASN A 55 6.34 -4.36 -18.67
CA ASN A 55 6.98 -5.23 -17.69
C ASN A 55 5.92 -6.14 -17.03
N PRO A 56 6.05 -7.47 -17.07
CA PRO A 56 5.04 -8.38 -16.53
C PRO A 56 4.98 -8.39 -14.99
N TYR A 57 5.97 -7.80 -14.32
CA TYR A 57 6.08 -7.79 -12.85
C TYR A 57 5.51 -6.51 -12.19
N VAL A 58 4.64 -5.78 -12.90
CA VAL A 58 4.08 -4.50 -12.43
C VAL A 58 3.13 -4.62 -11.23
N ASP A 59 2.66 -5.81 -10.87
CA ASP A 59 1.73 -5.99 -9.74
C ASP A 59 2.34 -6.72 -8.53
N VAL A 60 3.67 -6.86 -8.48
CA VAL A 60 4.36 -7.52 -7.37
C VAL A 60 4.14 -6.77 -6.05
N ASP A 61 4.16 -5.43 -6.06
CA ASP A 61 3.87 -4.61 -4.88
C ASP A 61 2.43 -4.81 -4.36
N LYS A 62 1.43 -4.86 -5.25
CA LYS A 62 0.02 -5.15 -4.88
C LYS A 62 -0.08 -6.50 -4.18
N PHE A 63 0.57 -7.52 -4.74
CA PHE A 63 0.55 -8.86 -4.18
C PHE A 63 1.22 -8.91 -2.79
N VAL A 64 2.42 -8.36 -2.67
CA VAL A 64 3.18 -8.35 -1.41
C VAL A 64 2.46 -7.53 -0.33
N CYS A 65 1.98 -6.32 -0.67
CA CYS A 65 1.18 -5.51 0.25
C CYS A 65 -0.07 -6.25 0.72
N ARG A 66 -0.80 -6.91 -0.19
CA ARG A 66 -2.00 -7.68 0.16
C ARG A 66 -1.69 -8.82 1.13
N LEU A 67 -0.59 -9.54 0.93
CA LEU A 67 -0.14 -10.59 1.86
C LEU A 67 0.20 -10.04 3.25
N MET A 68 0.66 -8.79 3.32
CA MET A 68 0.93 -8.08 4.57
C MET A 68 -0.30 -7.39 5.16
N GLY A 69 -1.48 -7.48 4.51
CA GLY A 69 -2.72 -6.86 4.99
C GLY A 69 -2.90 -5.39 4.59
N PHE A 70 -2.14 -4.91 3.59
CA PHE A 70 -2.22 -3.55 3.06
C PHE A 70 -2.77 -3.52 1.64
N SER A 71 -3.37 -2.40 1.27
CA SER A 71 -3.77 -2.07 -0.09
C SER A 71 -2.86 -0.99 -0.66
N THR A 72 -2.47 -1.12 -1.91
CA THR A 72 -1.73 -0.08 -2.65
C THR A 72 -2.69 0.72 -3.50
N ILE A 73 -2.43 2.02 -3.64
CA ILE A 73 -3.15 2.90 -4.56
C ILE A 73 -2.12 3.44 -5.53
N ASN A 74 -2.33 3.25 -6.83
CA ASN A 74 -1.41 3.76 -7.83
C ASN A 74 -1.49 5.30 -7.91
N PHE A 75 -0.44 5.96 -8.38
CA PHE A 75 -0.50 7.39 -8.62
C PHE A 75 -1.47 7.73 -9.75
N GLU A 76 -2.14 8.87 -9.61
CA GLU A 76 -3.14 9.40 -10.55
C GLU A 76 -4.34 8.45 -10.75
N GLU A 77 -4.63 7.62 -9.75
CA GLU A 77 -5.79 6.73 -9.75
C GLU A 77 -6.74 7.02 -8.59
N SER A 78 -8.00 6.64 -8.78
CA SER A 78 -9.04 6.69 -7.76
C SER A 78 -9.77 5.36 -7.64
N TYR A 79 -10.20 5.05 -6.42
CA TYR A 79 -10.85 3.79 -6.08
C TYR A 79 -12.06 4.05 -5.20
N ASP A 80 -13.21 3.55 -5.65
CA ASP A 80 -14.44 3.56 -4.84
C ASP A 80 -14.47 2.32 -3.96
N VAL A 81 -14.76 2.55 -2.68
CA VAL A 81 -14.81 1.52 -1.66
C VAL A 81 -16.15 1.61 -0.96
N THR A 82 -16.79 0.45 -0.79
CA THR A 82 -17.99 0.27 0.01
C THR A 82 -17.68 -0.69 1.14
N GLU A 83 -17.78 -0.19 2.37
CA GLU A 83 -17.53 -0.95 3.58
C GLU A 83 -18.44 -0.45 4.70
N ASP A 84 -19.05 -1.35 5.46
CA ASP A 84 -20.01 -1.00 6.52
C ASP A 84 -21.10 0.01 6.11
N LYS A 85 -21.56 -0.09 4.85
CA LYS A 85 -22.54 0.82 4.22
C LYS A 85 -22.04 2.27 4.06
N ILE A 86 -20.76 2.53 4.29
CA ILE A 86 -20.09 3.77 3.97
C ILE A 86 -19.44 3.62 2.60
N ASN A 87 -19.74 4.57 1.71
CA ASN A 87 -19.12 4.64 0.39
C ASN A 87 -18.14 5.79 0.39
N TYR A 88 -16.89 5.52 0.09
CA TYR A 88 -15.87 6.55 -0.03
C TYR A 88 -14.96 6.27 -1.21
N ARG A 89 -14.46 7.34 -1.82
CA ARG A 89 -13.42 7.31 -2.84
C ARG A 89 -12.09 7.66 -2.18
N ILE A 90 -11.05 6.92 -2.54
CA ILE A 90 -9.68 7.37 -2.32
C ILE A 90 -9.09 7.77 -3.66
N THR A 91 -8.60 9.00 -3.75
CA THR A 91 -7.88 9.52 -4.91
C THR A 91 -6.43 9.74 -4.51
N ARG A 92 -5.52 9.15 -5.28
CA ARG A 92 -4.08 9.35 -5.13
C ARG A 92 -3.59 10.26 -6.24
N GLU A 93 -3.21 11.47 -5.88
CA GLU A 93 -2.37 12.32 -6.72
C GLU A 93 -0.89 12.09 -6.36
N LEU A 94 0.03 12.77 -7.04
CA LEU A 94 1.48 12.56 -6.90
C LEU A 94 1.93 12.44 -5.43
N ASN A 95 1.67 13.47 -4.62
CA ASN A 95 1.98 13.49 -3.19
C ASN A 95 0.78 13.84 -2.31
N THR A 96 -0.42 13.89 -2.88
CA THR A 96 -1.66 14.13 -2.13
C THR A 96 -2.51 12.87 -2.10
N ILE A 97 -3.17 12.62 -0.98
CA ILE A 97 -4.24 11.62 -0.88
C ILE A 97 -5.50 12.34 -0.46
N THR A 98 -6.55 12.17 -1.24
CA THR A 98 -7.87 12.73 -0.97
C THR A 98 -8.84 11.60 -0.70
N LEU A 99 -9.57 11.72 0.40
CA LEU A 99 -10.72 10.91 0.73
C LEU A 99 -11.97 11.73 0.43
N THR A 100 -12.89 11.16 -0.32
CA THR A 100 -14.17 11.77 -0.63
C THR A 100 -15.28 10.83 -0.20
N LEU A 101 -16.16 11.28 0.68
CA LEU A 101 -17.36 10.58 1.07
C LEU A 101 -18.38 10.64 -0.08
N LEU A 102 -18.95 9.49 -0.46
CA LEU A 102 -19.85 9.36 -1.61
C LEU A 102 -21.32 9.14 -1.21
N ASN A 103 -21.62 9.08 0.09
CA ASN A 103 -22.99 8.91 0.58
C ASN A 103 -23.25 9.68 1.87
N VAL A 104 -24.50 9.74 2.30
CA VAL A 104 -24.96 10.54 3.46
C VAL A 104 -24.51 10.00 4.83
N LYS A 105 -23.63 8.99 4.87
CA LYS A 105 -23.11 8.46 6.14
C LYS A 105 -21.95 9.30 6.63
N THR A 106 -21.61 9.19 7.91
CA THR A 106 -20.42 9.84 8.46
C THR A 106 -19.25 8.89 8.41
N LEU A 107 -18.11 9.34 7.88
CA LEU A 107 -16.83 8.64 7.99
C LEU A 107 -15.94 9.38 8.98
N ILE A 108 -15.44 8.65 9.99
CA ILE A 108 -14.57 9.20 11.02
C ILE A 108 -13.20 8.54 10.87
N LEU A 109 -12.17 9.37 10.71
CA LEU A 109 -10.77 8.99 10.85
C LEU A 109 -10.29 9.48 12.22
N PRO A 110 -10.31 8.64 13.26
CA PRO A 110 -9.82 9.02 14.59
C PRO A 110 -8.30 9.29 14.57
N GLN A 111 -7.80 9.93 15.63
CA GLN A 111 -6.36 10.05 15.87
C GLN A 111 -5.71 8.66 15.87
N GLY A 112 -4.50 8.57 15.30
CA GLY A 112 -3.80 7.29 15.10
C GLY A 112 -4.20 6.53 13.83
N SER A 113 -5.22 6.95 13.09
CA SER A 113 -5.58 6.35 11.79
C SER A 113 -4.47 6.50 10.76
N ILE A 114 -3.64 7.53 10.89
CA ILE A 114 -2.54 7.83 9.99
C ILE A 114 -1.24 7.57 10.76
N THR A 115 -0.43 6.64 10.26
CA THR A 115 0.87 6.30 10.84
C THR A 115 1.98 6.45 9.81
N VAL A 116 3.16 6.85 10.26
CA VAL A 116 4.35 7.03 9.43
C VAL A 116 5.40 6.02 9.88
N HIS A 117 6.01 5.32 8.93
CA HIS A 117 6.94 4.22 9.14
C HIS A 117 8.25 4.48 8.43
N ASP A 118 9.39 4.21 9.07
CA ASP A 118 10.72 4.30 8.45
C ASP A 118 11.07 3.00 7.72
N TYR A 119 11.52 3.09 6.47
CA TYR A 119 11.88 1.93 5.65
C TYR A 119 13.06 1.12 6.20
N LYS A 120 13.96 1.75 6.95
CA LYS A 120 15.24 1.19 7.38
C LYS A 120 15.20 0.68 8.81
N THR A 121 14.62 1.46 9.73
CA THR A 121 14.58 1.07 11.15
C THR A 121 13.34 0.26 11.48
N GLY A 122 12.26 0.42 10.71
CA GLY A 122 10.96 -0.18 11.01
C GLY A 122 10.23 0.52 12.18
N ASP A 123 10.77 1.63 12.69
CA ASP A 123 10.09 2.45 13.69
C ASP A 123 8.87 3.14 13.06
N TYR A 124 7.89 3.45 13.90
CA TYR A 124 6.69 4.15 13.47
C TYR A 124 6.26 5.24 14.45
N ARG A 125 5.53 6.23 13.92
CA ARG A 125 4.88 7.30 14.69
C ARG A 125 3.45 7.53 14.24
N GLU A 126 2.59 7.85 15.18
CA GLU A 126 1.20 8.21 14.90
C GLU A 126 1.09 9.71 14.58
N MET A 127 0.29 10.03 13.57
CA MET A 127 -0.04 11.40 13.25
C MET A 127 -1.26 11.83 14.08
N ASN A 128 -1.13 12.97 14.76
CA ASN A 128 -2.23 13.57 15.51
C ASN A 128 -3.18 14.33 14.57
N ILE A 129 -3.81 13.59 13.67
CA ILE A 129 -4.76 14.09 12.67
C ILE A 129 -6.07 13.35 12.88
N CYS A 130 -7.15 14.10 13.01
CA CYS A 130 -8.51 13.59 13.08
C CYS A 130 -9.30 14.21 11.93
N ALA A 131 -10.10 13.41 11.22
CA ALA A 131 -10.99 13.89 10.17
C ALA A 131 -12.38 13.31 10.34
N ILE A 132 -13.40 14.14 10.10
CA ILE A 132 -14.80 13.73 10.10
C ILE A 132 -15.37 14.20 8.76
N LEU A 133 -15.77 13.26 7.94
CA LEU A 133 -16.38 13.51 6.64
C LEU A 133 -17.89 13.31 6.78
N THR A 134 -18.65 14.30 6.33
CA THR A 134 -20.12 14.33 6.32
C THR A 134 -20.60 14.78 4.95
N GLU A 135 -21.91 14.73 4.70
CA GLU A 135 -22.48 15.22 3.44
C GLU A 135 -22.11 16.69 3.15
N ASP A 136 -22.11 17.53 4.18
CA ASP A 136 -21.76 18.96 4.07
C ASP A 136 -20.25 19.21 3.92
N ASN A 137 -19.41 18.26 4.36
CA ASN A 137 -17.97 18.33 4.25
C ASN A 137 -17.41 16.95 3.85
N PRO A 138 -17.57 16.57 2.58
CA PRO A 138 -17.31 15.21 2.13
C PRO A 138 -15.83 14.92 1.89
N ASP A 139 -15.00 15.96 1.79
CA ASP A 139 -13.61 15.83 1.34
C ASP A 139 -12.61 16.01 2.48
N PHE A 140 -11.56 15.20 2.46
CA PHE A 140 -10.40 15.34 3.34
C PHE A 140 -9.13 14.98 2.58
N SER A 141 -8.17 15.91 2.55
CA SER A 141 -6.92 15.73 1.82
C SER A 141 -5.70 15.81 2.74
N ILE A 142 -4.74 14.93 2.50
CA ILE A 142 -3.44 14.89 3.17
C ILE A 142 -2.36 15.14 2.12
N ASN A 143 -1.50 16.12 2.36
CA ASN A 143 -0.26 16.29 1.61
C ASN A 143 0.85 15.47 2.30
N LEU A 144 1.35 14.43 1.63
CA LEU A 144 2.36 13.52 2.16
C LEU A 144 3.72 14.22 2.37
N GLU A 145 4.12 15.17 1.52
CA GLU A 145 5.40 15.90 1.69
C GLU A 145 5.47 16.67 3.01
N LYS A 146 4.31 17.03 3.59
CA LYS A 146 4.24 17.71 4.88
C LYS A 146 4.35 16.77 6.08
N ILE A 147 4.17 15.45 5.88
CA ILE A 147 4.05 14.50 6.97
C ILE A 147 5.08 13.36 6.95
N ILE A 148 5.67 13.04 5.79
CA ILE A 148 6.66 11.98 5.64
C ILE A 148 7.90 12.47 4.89
N ASN A 149 9.06 11.91 5.26
CA ASN A 149 10.34 12.10 4.58
C ASN A 149 10.54 11.07 3.45
N PRO A 150 11.54 11.23 2.57
CA PRO A 150 11.82 10.27 1.49
C PRO A 150 12.14 8.84 1.94
N ASN A 151 12.62 8.66 3.18
CA ASN A 151 12.89 7.34 3.77
C ASN A 151 11.71 6.79 4.59
N GLU A 152 10.55 7.44 4.53
CA GLU A 152 9.35 7.03 5.25
C GLU A 152 8.21 6.70 4.27
N PHE A 153 7.23 5.94 4.77
CA PHE A 153 5.93 5.78 4.12
C PHE A 153 4.81 6.01 5.11
N CYS A 154 3.65 6.42 4.59
CA CYS A 154 2.45 6.59 5.36
C CYS A 154 1.56 5.34 5.23
N VAL A 155 0.88 4.98 6.31
CA VAL A 155 -0.24 4.04 6.30
C VAL A 155 -1.48 4.78 6.78
N ILE A 156 -2.51 4.81 5.92
CA ILE A 156 -3.82 5.38 6.25
C ILE A 156 -4.77 4.21 6.53
N SER A 157 -5.29 4.14 7.74
CA SER A 157 -6.28 3.16 8.17
C SER A 157 -7.67 3.78 8.07
N ILE A 158 -8.56 3.14 7.30
CA ILE A 158 -9.93 3.58 7.10
C ILE A 158 -10.80 2.35 7.30
N LEU A 159 -11.65 2.36 8.33
CA LEU A 159 -12.42 1.18 8.75
C LEU A 159 -11.49 -0.03 8.94
N SER A 160 -11.72 -1.16 8.27
CA SER A 160 -10.83 -2.33 8.34
C SER A 160 -9.64 -2.28 7.38
N LYS A 161 -9.62 -1.34 6.43
CA LYS A 161 -8.58 -1.28 5.38
C LYS A 161 -7.41 -0.40 5.77
N LYS A 162 -6.23 -0.84 5.36
CA LYS A 162 -4.96 -0.11 5.52
C LYS A 162 -4.36 0.17 4.15
N TYR A 163 -4.06 1.43 3.88
CA TYR A 163 -3.53 1.87 2.60
C TYR A 163 -2.06 2.25 2.74
N TYR A 164 -1.21 1.62 1.95
CA TYR A 164 0.20 1.93 1.86
C TYR A 164 0.41 3.13 0.93
N CYS A 165 1.10 4.16 1.42
CA CYS A 165 1.16 5.47 0.81
C CYS A 165 2.60 6.04 0.87
N PRO A 166 3.46 5.70 -0.10
CA PRO A 166 4.84 6.20 -0.13
C PRO A 166 4.92 7.60 -0.74
N LEU A 167 5.96 8.37 -0.37
CA LEU A 167 6.28 9.63 -1.05
C LEU A 167 6.76 9.35 -2.48
N PHE A 168 6.27 10.11 -3.45
CA PHE A 168 6.85 10.07 -4.78
C PHE A 168 8.13 10.92 -4.82
N SER A 169 9.27 10.28 -5.06
CA SER A 169 10.51 11.01 -5.32
C SER A 169 10.64 11.23 -6.82
N GLN A 170 10.64 12.50 -7.25
CA GLN A 170 11.03 12.86 -8.62
C GLN A 170 12.53 12.63 -8.87
N GLN A 171 13.34 12.38 -7.83
CA GLN A 171 14.76 12.07 -7.99
C GLN A 171 14.94 10.61 -8.42
N THR A 172 15.11 10.49 -9.73
CA THR A 172 15.91 9.52 -10.50
C THR A 172 16.58 8.43 -9.68
N ILE A 173 16.18 7.19 -9.94
CA ILE A 173 17.12 6.06 -9.92
C ILE A 173 17.26 5.59 -11.36
N ILE A 174 18.53 5.62 -11.78
CA ILE A 174 19.14 5.28 -13.07
C ILE A 174 18.71 3.88 -13.52
#